data_AF-A0A7X7MTA2-F1
#
_entry.id   AF-A0A7X7MTA2-F1
#
_cell.length_a   1.000
_cell.length_b   1.000
_cell.length_c   1.000
_cell.angle_alpha   90.00
_cell.angle_beta   90.00
_cell.angle_gamma   90.00
#
_symmetry.space_group_name_H-M   'P 1'
#
loop_
_entity.id
_entity.type
_entity.pdbx_description
1 polymer ?
#
loop_
_entity_poly.entity_id
_entity_poly.type
_entity_poly.pdbx_seq_one_letter_code
_entity_poly.pdbx_strand_id
1 'polypeptide(L)'
;NLVTLLNNYVNMGRLYDPSATAIFQVGTLYMDARAASLCFHVDDVGAHSTMAAASKCCLAYCVLTRPGTKETRTVCAAFTAGFAQTLWVGRNGIFYDLDGKDWDATIVKIVDNAISLKEAFWDPWRKIAAMINAQITKLLASKQDAALAAASKKVDSAGAAAAAPAAADAPKKMDGAALASSVAALGIAVGLIGSAVGGLVSVLAGLPLWKTMAGVLAVILIVSGPSMILTWFKLRARDLAPILNACGWAVNRRLRFSLKLGRLFTSEAELPQNAARELKDPYADDTSTRNTVITLLALAAIVAALWLAGVLDHALPGCLKRERPACTVPTVEAPATPAAAS
;
A
#
# COMPACT_ATOMS: atom_id res chain seq x y z
N ASN A 1 49.31 -8.19 0.22
CA ASN A 1 48.32 -8.13 -0.88
C ASN A 1 47.67 -9.45 -1.24
N LEU A 2 48.38 -10.58 -1.28
CA LEU A 2 47.76 -11.89 -1.60
C LEU A 2 46.65 -12.31 -0.61
N VAL A 3 46.89 -12.16 0.70
CA VAL A 3 45.88 -12.47 1.74
C VAL A 3 44.60 -11.65 1.56
N THR A 4 44.74 -10.36 1.23
CA THR A 4 43.61 -9.47 0.94
C THR A 4 42.82 -9.95 -0.27
N LEU A 5 43.49 -10.35 -1.35
CA LEU A 5 42.84 -10.88 -2.54
C LEU A 5 42.11 -12.19 -2.23
N LEU A 6 42.74 -13.13 -1.53
CA LEU A 6 42.14 -14.41 -1.15
C LEU A 6 40.89 -14.21 -0.27
N ASN A 7 40.95 -13.28 0.69
CA ASN A 7 39.84 -12.98 1.58
C ASN A 7 38.70 -12.20 0.91
N ASN A 8 38.95 -11.48 -0.18
CA ASN A 8 37.91 -10.76 -0.92
C ASN A 8 37.34 -11.54 -2.10
N TYR A 9 38.12 -12.42 -2.73
CA TYR A 9 37.74 -13.07 -3.99
C TYR A 9 37.46 -14.57 -3.82
N VAL A 10 38.35 -15.30 -3.13
CA VAL A 10 38.26 -16.76 -3.03
C VAL A 10 37.35 -17.18 -1.87
N ASN A 11 37.66 -16.68 -0.67
CA ASN A 11 36.87 -16.96 0.54
C ASN A 11 35.69 -16.00 0.70
N MET A 12 35.81 -14.77 0.16
CA MET A 12 34.84 -13.68 0.37
C MET A 12 34.59 -13.38 1.87
N GLY A 13 35.53 -13.74 2.75
CA GLY A 13 35.40 -13.56 4.20
C GLY A 13 35.15 -12.10 4.60
N ARG A 14 35.74 -11.14 3.87
CA ARG A 14 35.50 -9.70 4.13
C ARG A 14 34.08 -9.23 3.85
N LEU A 15 33.31 -9.93 3.01
CA LEU A 15 31.90 -9.61 2.78
C LEU A 15 31.04 -9.97 4.00
N TYR A 16 31.44 -10.99 4.76
CA TYR A 16 30.67 -11.51 5.89
C TYR A 16 31.15 -10.96 7.24
N ASP A 17 32.25 -10.20 7.25
CA ASP A 17 32.81 -9.58 8.43
C ASP A 17 32.26 -8.16 8.62
N PRO A 18 31.53 -7.87 9.71
CA PRO A 18 30.98 -6.54 9.99
C PRO A 18 32.03 -5.44 10.14
N SER A 19 33.26 -5.81 10.50
CA SER A 19 34.35 -4.88 10.76
C SER A 19 35.20 -4.57 9.54
N ALA A 20 35.01 -5.32 8.45
CA ALA A 20 35.82 -5.20 7.25
C ALA A 20 35.00 -4.67 6.07
N THR A 21 35.63 -3.83 5.27
CA THR A 21 35.09 -3.38 3.98
C THR A 21 35.55 -4.35 2.89
N ALA A 22 34.60 -4.83 2.09
CA ALA A 22 34.90 -5.65 0.92
C ALA A 22 35.43 -4.78 -0.22
N ILE A 23 36.35 -5.31 -1.03
CA ILE A 23 37.05 -4.54 -2.08
C ILE A 23 36.12 -3.95 -3.16
N PHE A 24 34.93 -4.56 -3.35
CA PHE A 24 33.94 -4.11 -4.33
C PHE A 24 32.95 -3.08 -3.76
N GLN A 25 33.00 -2.81 -2.46
CA GLN A 25 32.20 -1.74 -1.84
C GLN A 25 32.90 -0.41 -2.12
N VAL A 26 32.17 0.53 -2.71
CA VAL A 26 32.71 1.82 -3.14
C VAL A 26 32.43 2.93 -2.13
N GLY A 27 31.52 2.72 -1.19
CA GLY A 27 31.16 3.76 -0.21
C GLY A 27 29.79 3.53 0.41
N THR A 28 29.25 4.59 1.02
CA THR A 28 27.95 4.57 1.71
C THR A 28 27.01 5.61 1.11
N LEU A 29 25.83 5.15 0.69
CA LEU A 29 24.75 6.01 0.22
C LEU A 29 23.78 6.34 1.36
N TYR A 30 23.62 7.62 1.65
CA TYR A 30 22.60 8.11 2.58
C TYR A 30 21.40 8.60 1.80
N MET A 31 20.27 7.94 1.99
CA MET A 31 19.04 8.28 1.31
C MET A 31 17.85 7.79 2.12
N ASP A 32 16.83 8.63 2.21
CA ASP A 32 15.56 8.28 2.86
C ASP A 32 15.73 7.70 4.28
N ALA A 33 16.42 8.46 5.14
CA ALA A 33 16.69 8.08 6.52
C ALA A 33 17.35 6.69 6.64
N ARG A 34 18.14 6.28 5.64
CA ARG A 34 18.90 5.03 5.63
C ARG A 34 20.31 5.28 5.14
N ALA A 35 21.24 4.48 5.64
CA ALA A 35 22.61 4.40 5.13
C ALA A 35 22.83 3.02 4.52
N ALA A 36 23.04 2.96 3.21
CA ALA A 36 23.33 1.74 2.47
C ALA A 36 24.83 1.64 2.18
N SER A 37 25.51 0.68 2.79
CA SER A 37 26.96 0.46 2.63
C SER A 37 27.31 -0.52 1.49
N LEU A 38 26.34 -1.27 0.97
CA LEU A 38 26.52 -2.07 -0.25
C LEU A 38 26.31 -1.22 -1.49
N CYS A 39 27.36 -0.50 -1.89
CA CYS A 39 27.40 0.28 -3.10
C CYS A 39 28.47 -0.26 -4.06
N PHE A 40 28.11 -0.44 -5.33
CA PHE A 40 28.98 -0.98 -6.37
C PHE A 40 29.16 0.03 -7.51
N HIS A 41 30.35 0.08 -8.09
CA HIS A 41 30.58 0.87 -9.29
C HIS A 41 29.87 0.21 -10.49
N VAL A 42 29.25 1.02 -11.34
CA VAL A 42 28.52 0.54 -12.52
C VAL A 42 28.89 1.40 -13.72
N ASP A 43 29.35 0.76 -14.79
CA ASP A 43 29.63 1.45 -16.06
C ASP A 43 28.35 1.69 -16.86
N ASP A 44 27.58 0.62 -17.10
CA ASP A 44 26.29 0.67 -17.80
C ASP A 44 25.13 0.17 -16.92
N VAL A 45 24.20 1.08 -16.63
CA VAL A 45 22.98 0.79 -15.86
C VAL A 45 22.08 -0.21 -16.59
N GLY A 46 22.01 -0.13 -17.91
CA GLY A 46 21.15 -0.96 -18.74
C GLY A 46 21.51 -2.43 -18.61
N ALA A 47 22.72 -2.80 -19.06
CA ALA A 47 23.24 -4.15 -18.98
C ALA A 47 23.34 -4.66 -17.54
N HIS A 48 23.72 -3.80 -16.59
CA HIS A 48 23.85 -4.24 -15.20
C HIS A 48 22.48 -4.57 -14.58
N SER A 49 21.45 -3.78 -14.84
CA SER A 49 20.12 -3.97 -14.22
C SER A 49 19.43 -5.27 -14.64
N THR A 50 19.66 -5.74 -15.86
CA THR A 50 19.05 -6.98 -16.37
C THR A 50 19.66 -8.21 -15.70
N MET A 51 20.99 -8.26 -15.56
CA MET A 51 21.69 -9.35 -14.89
C MET A 51 21.45 -9.32 -13.38
N ALA A 52 21.51 -8.14 -12.77
CA ALA A 52 21.35 -7.97 -11.33
C ALA A 52 19.92 -8.25 -10.83
N ALA A 53 18.90 -8.23 -11.69
CA ALA A 53 17.53 -8.60 -11.31
C ALA A 53 17.43 -10.03 -10.74
N ALA A 54 18.32 -10.94 -11.14
CA ALA A 54 18.38 -12.31 -10.62
C ALA A 54 18.81 -12.40 -9.13
N SER A 55 19.42 -11.34 -8.59
CA SER A 55 19.88 -11.27 -7.19
C SER A 55 18.77 -11.24 -6.14
N LYS A 56 17.53 -10.92 -6.56
CA LYS A 56 16.36 -10.69 -5.70
C LYS A 56 16.59 -9.61 -4.62
N CYS A 57 17.56 -8.72 -4.82
CA CYS A 57 17.81 -7.57 -3.96
C CYS A 57 17.14 -6.33 -4.56
N CYS A 58 16.70 -5.40 -3.71
CA CYS A 58 16.24 -4.09 -4.18
C CYS A 58 17.47 -3.25 -4.50
N LEU A 59 17.55 -2.76 -5.74
CA LEU A 59 18.71 -2.01 -6.23
C LEU A 59 18.24 -0.64 -6.69
N ALA A 60 18.93 0.41 -6.23
CA ALA A 60 18.78 1.75 -6.77
C ALA A 60 20.06 2.15 -7.50
N TYR A 61 19.92 2.47 -8.78
CA TYR A 61 20.98 3.01 -9.61
C TYR A 61 20.96 4.52 -9.47
N CYS A 62 22.08 5.06 -9.01
CA CYS A 62 22.25 6.49 -8.77
C CYS A 62 23.34 7.04 -9.68
N VAL A 63 23.08 8.20 -10.26
CA VAL A 63 24.12 9.04 -10.86
C VAL A 63 24.65 9.95 -9.76
N LEU A 64 25.97 9.91 -9.60
CA LEU A 64 26.74 10.73 -8.68
C LEU A 64 27.30 11.93 -9.44
N THR A 65 27.10 13.12 -8.89
CA THR A 65 27.68 14.35 -9.40
C THR A 65 28.40 15.06 -8.28
N ARG A 66 29.65 15.49 -8.51
CA ARG A 66 30.39 16.25 -7.50
C ARG A 66 30.24 17.75 -7.68
N PRO A 67 29.74 18.49 -6.67
CA PRO A 67 29.75 19.94 -6.70
C PRO A 67 31.21 20.43 -6.67
N GLY A 68 31.64 21.13 -7.71
CA GLY A 68 32.98 21.71 -7.84
C GLY A 68 33.84 21.13 -8.96
N THR A 69 33.95 19.79 -9.09
CA THR A 69 34.78 19.16 -10.14
C THR A 69 33.99 18.69 -11.37
N LYS A 70 32.64 18.73 -11.34
CA LYS A 70 31.76 18.23 -12.43
C LYS A 70 32.03 16.77 -12.84
N GLU A 71 32.70 16.00 -11.99
CA GLU A 71 32.88 14.57 -12.20
C GLU A 71 31.54 13.86 -12.04
N THR A 72 31.26 12.94 -12.95
CA THR A 72 30.06 12.11 -12.93
C THR A 72 30.45 10.65 -12.80
N ARG A 73 29.81 9.92 -11.88
CA ARG A 73 29.98 8.47 -11.71
C ARG A 73 28.62 7.82 -11.57
N THR A 74 28.54 6.53 -11.86
CA THR A 74 27.32 5.76 -11.66
C THR A 74 27.56 4.66 -10.65
N VAL A 75 26.64 4.52 -9.70
CA VAL A 75 26.74 3.56 -8.60
C VAL A 75 25.41 2.83 -8.43
N CYS A 76 25.48 1.55 -8.13
CA CYS A 76 24.34 0.73 -7.74
C CYS A 76 24.38 0.52 -6.22
N ALA A 77 23.34 0.98 -5.52
CA ALA A 77 23.18 0.76 -4.09
C ALA A 77 22.15 -0.35 -3.85
N ALA A 78 22.51 -1.35 -3.05
CA ALA A 78 21.60 -2.42 -2.64
C ALA A 78 20.94 -2.07 -1.30
N PHE A 79 19.60 -1.99 -1.30
CA PHE A 79 18.81 -1.76 -0.10
C PHE A 79 18.33 -3.10 0.47
N THR A 80 18.76 -3.40 1.68
CA THR A 80 18.53 -4.69 2.34
C THR A 80 17.70 -4.61 3.61
N ALA A 81 17.35 -3.38 4.06
CA ALA A 81 16.46 -3.08 5.17
C ALA A 81 15.63 -1.80 4.89
N GLY A 82 14.54 -1.60 5.63
CA GLY A 82 13.58 -0.51 5.44
C GLY A 82 12.36 -0.84 4.56
N PHE A 83 11.81 0.20 3.93
CA PHE A 83 10.67 0.16 3.02
C PHE A 83 11.09 0.60 1.61
N ALA A 84 10.53 -0.02 0.56
CA ALA A 84 10.87 0.28 -0.83
C ALA A 84 10.14 1.53 -1.35
N GLN A 85 8.96 1.85 -0.80
CA GLN A 85 8.04 2.84 -1.36
C GLN A 85 8.58 4.27 -1.43
N THR A 86 9.55 4.58 -0.58
CA THR A 86 10.17 5.89 -0.50
C THR A 86 11.34 6.07 -1.47
N LEU A 87 11.76 4.99 -2.14
CA LEU A 87 12.69 5.04 -3.26
C LEU A 87 11.87 5.18 -4.53
N TRP A 88 11.89 6.37 -5.12
CA TRP A 88 11.35 6.63 -6.45
C TRP A 88 12.42 7.31 -7.31
N VAL A 89 12.31 7.13 -8.62
CA VAL A 89 13.23 7.73 -9.59
C VAL A 89 13.19 9.26 -9.46
N GLY A 90 14.37 9.91 -9.49
CA GLY A 90 14.53 11.35 -9.30
C GLY A 90 14.69 11.79 -7.85
N ARG A 91 14.69 10.85 -6.89
CA ARG A 91 15.02 11.18 -5.50
C ARG A 91 16.50 11.45 -5.33
N ASN A 92 16.82 12.49 -4.57
CA ASN A 92 18.19 12.87 -4.24
C ASN A 92 18.63 12.26 -2.90
N GLY A 93 19.93 12.01 -2.79
CA GLY A 93 20.63 11.54 -1.60
C GLY A 93 22.08 11.99 -1.65
N ILE A 94 22.85 11.60 -0.62
CA ILE A 94 24.27 11.97 -0.49
C ILE A 94 25.07 10.68 -0.44
N PHE A 95 26.12 10.59 -1.26
CA PHE A 95 27.01 9.45 -1.28
C PHE A 95 28.39 9.85 -0.75
N TYR A 96 28.92 9.06 0.17
CA TYR A 96 30.28 9.19 0.66
C TYR A 96 31.14 8.06 0.13
N ASP A 97 32.20 8.41 -0.59
CA ASP A 97 33.23 7.47 -1.05
C ASP A 97 34.06 6.94 0.14
N LEU A 98 34.83 5.87 -0.04
CA LEU A 98 35.76 5.36 0.99
C LEU A 98 36.83 6.38 1.38
N ASP A 99 37.15 7.31 0.47
CA ASP A 99 38.04 8.45 0.71
C ASP A 99 37.38 9.57 1.55
N GLY A 100 36.12 9.43 1.95
CA GLY A 100 35.36 10.45 2.69
C GLY A 100 34.91 11.63 1.82
N LYS A 101 34.99 11.53 0.49
CA LYS A 101 34.52 12.56 -0.44
C LYS A 101 33.01 12.46 -0.60
N ASP A 102 32.35 13.60 -0.59
CA ASP A 102 30.92 13.78 -0.78
C ASP A 102 30.54 13.91 -2.26
N TRP A 103 29.43 13.27 -2.61
CA TRP A 103 28.83 13.27 -3.94
C TRP A 103 27.32 13.42 -3.82
N ASP A 104 26.74 14.25 -4.68
CA ASP A 104 25.29 14.34 -4.82
C ASP A 104 24.80 13.13 -5.62
N ALA A 105 23.86 12.36 -5.08
CA ALA A 105 23.35 11.15 -5.69
C ALA A 105 21.89 11.34 -6.12
N THR A 106 21.55 11.07 -7.37
CA THR A 106 20.17 11.08 -7.87
C THR A 106 19.79 9.72 -8.44
N ILE A 107 18.66 9.16 -8.00
CA ILE A 107 18.19 7.86 -8.50
C ILE A 107 17.73 8.00 -9.96
N VAL A 108 18.28 7.17 -10.85
CA VAL A 108 17.89 7.09 -12.26
C VAL A 108 17.02 5.87 -12.54
N LYS A 109 17.30 4.74 -11.88
CA LYS A 109 16.55 3.49 -12.09
C LYS A 109 16.46 2.70 -10.80
N ILE A 110 15.34 2.02 -10.61
CA ILE A 110 15.11 1.13 -9.47
C ILE A 110 14.75 -0.25 -9.98
N VAL A 111 15.29 -1.27 -9.33
CA VAL A 111 14.86 -2.67 -9.50
C VAL A 111 14.13 -3.06 -8.22
N ASP A 112 12.81 -3.16 -8.33
CA ASP A 112 11.94 -3.45 -7.20
C ASP A 112 12.01 -4.92 -6.81
N ASN A 113 12.39 -5.17 -5.55
CA ASN A 113 12.38 -6.47 -4.92
C ASN A 113 12.05 -6.28 -3.43
N ALA A 114 11.61 -7.35 -2.77
CA ALA A 114 11.22 -7.26 -1.38
C ALA A 114 12.42 -6.92 -0.47
N ILE A 115 12.29 -5.87 0.34
CA ILE A 115 13.35 -5.38 1.25
C ILE A 115 13.18 -5.96 2.65
N SER A 116 11.96 -5.93 3.20
CA SER A 116 11.71 -6.34 4.59
C SER A 116 10.41 -7.14 4.77
N LEU A 117 10.37 -7.94 5.83
CA LEU A 117 9.17 -8.66 6.25
C LEU A 117 8.07 -7.71 6.75
N LYS A 118 8.47 -6.59 7.36
CA LYS A 118 7.54 -5.55 7.84
C LYS A 118 6.77 -4.94 6.67
N GLU A 119 7.47 -4.69 5.56
CA GLU A 119 6.85 -4.20 4.34
C GLU A 119 5.84 -5.21 3.78
N ALA A 120 6.23 -6.48 3.68
CA ALA A 120 5.39 -7.55 3.16
C ALA A 120 4.10 -7.80 3.95
N PHE A 121 4.11 -7.52 5.26
CA PHE A 121 2.91 -7.58 6.10
C PHE A 121 1.86 -6.55 5.68
N TRP A 122 2.29 -5.33 5.36
CA TRP A 122 1.41 -4.21 5.00
C TRP A 122 1.11 -4.10 3.50
N ASP A 123 1.86 -4.80 2.64
CA ASP A 123 1.68 -4.77 1.19
C ASP A 123 0.25 -5.10 0.72
N PRO A 124 -0.41 -6.16 1.21
CA PRO A 124 -1.77 -6.49 0.79
C PRO A 124 -2.77 -5.38 1.13
N TRP A 125 -2.67 -4.82 2.34
CA TRP A 125 -3.52 -3.73 2.81
C TRP A 125 -3.36 -2.47 1.98
N ARG A 126 -2.12 -2.13 1.62
CA ARG A 126 -1.84 -0.99 0.75
C ARG A 126 -2.38 -1.20 -0.66
N LYS A 127 -2.27 -2.40 -1.23
CA LYS A 127 -2.86 -2.72 -2.53
C LYS A 127 -4.38 -2.59 -2.50
N ILE A 128 -5.03 -3.06 -1.42
CA ILE A 128 -6.47 -2.89 -1.22
C ILE A 128 -6.83 -1.40 -1.14
N ALA A 129 -6.11 -0.62 -0.33
CA ALA A 129 -6.33 0.82 -0.23
C ALA A 129 -6.14 1.54 -1.59
N ALA A 130 -5.11 1.17 -2.35
CA ALA A 130 -4.88 1.72 -3.69
C ALA A 130 -6.01 1.37 -4.67
N MET A 131 -6.54 0.14 -4.61
CA MET A 131 -7.70 -0.25 -5.42
C MET A 131 -8.96 0.54 -5.03
N ILE A 132 -9.22 0.74 -3.73
CA ILE A 132 -10.35 1.56 -3.25
C ILE A 132 -10.19 3.00 -3.72
N ASN A 133 -9.00 3.59 -3.56
CA ASN A 133 -8.71 4.94 -4.03
C ASN A 133 -8.90 5.05 -5.55
N ALA A 134 -8.43 4.09 -6.34
CA ALA A 134 -8.61 4.09 -7.78
C ALA A 134 -10.10 4.04 -8.17
N GLN A 135 -10.91 3.26 -7.46
CA GLN A 135 -12.37 3.21 -7.67
C GLN A 135 -13.05 4.53 -7.29
N ILE A 136 -12.66 5.15 -6.17
CA ILE A 136 -13.16 6.47 -5.74
C ILE A 136 -12.78 7.54 -6.77
N THR A 137 -11.52 7.58 -7.22
CA THR A 137 -11.07 8.53 -8.24
C THR A 137 -11.83 8.34 -9.55
N LYS A 138 -12.07 7.09 -9.98
CA LYS A 138 -12.89 6.81 -11.17
C LYS A 138 -14.34 7.27 -11.01
N LEU A 139 -14.90 7.16 -9.80
CA LEU A 139 -16.24 7.66 -9.47
C LEU A 139 -16.31 9.19 -9.44
N LEU A 140 -15.28 9.85 -8.93
CA LEU A 140 -15.18 11.30 -8.91
C LEU A 140 -15.01 11.85 -10.31
N ALA A 141 -14.15 11.22 -11.13
CA ALA A 141 -13.98 11.57 -12.53
C ALA A 141 -15.28 11.43 -13.32
N SER A 142 -16.00 10.30 -13.19
CA SER A 142 -17.26 10.11 -13.93
C SER A 142 -18.38 11.06 -13.49
N LYS A 143 -18.40 11.48 -12.22
CA LYS A 143 -19.34 12.51 -11.73
C LYS A 143 -18.94 13.91 -12.15
N GLN A 144 -17.65 14.22 -12.21
CA GLN A 144 -17.14 15.48 -12.76
C GLN A 144 -17.43 15.56 -14.27
N ASP A 145 -17.24 14.49 -15.03
CA ASP A 145 -17.59 14.42 -16.45
C ASP A 145 -19.10 14.56 -16.67
N ALA A 146 -19.93 13.93 -15.84
CA ALA A 146 -21.39 14.11 -15.90
C ALA A 146 -21.84 15.53 -15.50
N ALA A 147 -21.17 16.16 -14.54
CA ALA A 147 -21.45 17.54 -14.14
C ALA A 147 -20.96 18.56 -15.19
N LEU A 148 -19.81 18.33 -15.82
CA LEU A 148 -19.29 19.10 -16.95
C LEU A 148 -20.17 18.93 -18.20
N ALA A 149 -20.68 17.73 -18.47
CA ALA A 149 -21.64 17.47 -19.55
C ALA A 149 -23.01 18.12 -19.29
N ALA A 150 -23.42 18.25 -18.01
CA ALA A 150 -24.62 18.99 -17.63
C ALA A 150 -24.40 20.52 -17.68
N ALA A 151 -23.18 20.99 -17.40
CA ALA A 151 -22.79 22.40 -17.48
C ALA A 151 -22.60 22.85 -18.94
N SER A 152 -21.99 22.03 -19.81
CA SER A 152 -21.89 22.32 -21.24
C SER A 152 -23.27 22.36 -21.90
N LYS A 153 -24.18 21.45 -21.55
CA LYS A 153 -25.59 21.55 -21.98
C LYS A 153 -26.28 22.83 -21.50
N LYS A 154 -25.92 23.38 -20.33
CA LYS A 154 -26.46 24.67 -19.85
C LYS A 154 -25.80 25.88 -20.54
N VAL A 155 -24.56 25.77 -20.99
CA VAL A 155 -23.89 26.81 -21.81
C VAL A 155 -24.43 26.81 -23.24
N ASP A 156 -24.66 25.63 -23.83
CA ASP A 156 -25.30 25.49 -25.15
C ASP A 156 -26.79 25.92 -25.11
N SER A 157 -27.46 25.79 -23.96
CA SER A 157 -28.82 26.28 -23.76
C SER A 157 -28.92 27.78 -23.45
N ALA A 158 -27.80 28.44 -23.11
CA ALA A 158 -27.74 29.89 -22.85
C ALA A 158 -27.36 30.71 -24.09
N GLY A 159 -26.92 30.06 -25.18
CA GLY A 159 -26.63 30.70 -26.47
C GLY A 159 -27.80 30.72 -27.46
N ALA A 160 -28.94 30.08 -27.15
CA ALA A 160 -30.05 29.91 -28.08
C ALA A 160 -31.35 30.59 -27.58
N ALA A 161 -31.27 31.90 -27.33
CA ALA A 161 -32.44 32.76 -27.22
C ALA A 161 -32.51 33.72 -28.42
N ALA A 162 -32.62 33.15 -29.62
CA ALA A 162 -33.17 33.83 -30.79
C ALA A 162 -33.67 32.81 -31.82
N ALA A 163 -34.99 32.86 -32.06
CA ALA A 163 -35.76 32.28 -33.17
C ALA A 163 -36.01 30.75 -33.19
N ALA A 164 -37.29 30.39 -33.02
CA ALA A 164 -37.93 29.19 -33.58
C ALA A 164 -38.49 29.53 -35.00
N PRO A 165 -38.94 28.58 -35.87
CA PRO A 165 -39.39 27.22 -35.55
C PRO A 165 -39.07 26.08 -36.57
N ALA A 166 -39.43 24.86 -36.13
CA ALA A 166 -39.98 23.72 -36.91
C ALA A 166 -39.11 22.48 -37.22
N ALA A 167 -39.82 21.35 -37.15
CA ALA A 167 -39.55 19.97 -37.58
C ALA A 167 -38.82 19.03 -36.61
N ALA A 168 -39.47 17.88 -36.42
CA ALA A 168 -39.20 16.84 -35.45
C ALA A 168 -37.98 15.98 -35.81
N ASP A 169 -37.21 15.60 -34.79
CA ASP A 169 -36.55 14.30 -34.77
C ASP A 169 -36.48 13.76 -33.33
N ALA A 170 -36.70 12.46 -33.23
CA ALA A 170 -36.89 11.71 -32.00
C ALA A 170 -35.75 11.90 -30.98
N PRO A 171 -36.04 11.79 -29.67
CA PRO A 171 -35.01 11.90 -28.65
C PRO A 171 -34.03 10.75 -28.84
N LYS A 172 -32.82 11.07 -29.30
CA LYS A 172 -31.70 10.14 -29.30
C LYS A 172 -31.49 9.76 -27.84
N LYS A 173 -31.92 8.55 -27.48
CA LYS A 173 -31.65 7.89 -26.21
C LYS A 173 -30.14 7.97 -25.99
N MET A 174 -29.71 9.00 -25.26
CA MET A 174 -28.39 9.08 -24.69
C MET A 174 -28.27 7.87 -23.79
N ASP A 175 -27.33 6.98 -24.12
CA ASP A 175 -27.03 5.67 -23.54
C ASP A 175 -27.32 5.50 -22.04
N GLY A 176 -28.60 5.44 -21.69
CA GLY A 176 -29.06 5.08 -20.35
C GLY A 176 -28.68 3.64 -20.04
N ALA A 177 -28.52 2.79 -21.05
CA ALA A 177 -28.03 1.42 -20.90
C ALA A 177 -26.52 1.35 -20.61
N ALA A 178 -25.68 2.22 -21.19
CA ALA A 178 -24.24 2.25 -20.89
C ALA A 178 -23.95 2.90 -19.52
N LEU A 179 -24.72 3.92 -19.14
CA LEU A 179 -24.67 4.51 -17.80
C LEU A 179 -25.29 3.60 -16.74
N ALA A 180 -26.41 2.92 -17.02
CA ALA A 180 -27.01 1.96 -16.10
C ALA A 180 -26.15 0.71 -15.94
N SER A 181 -25.49 0.20 -16.99
CA SER A 181 -24.59 -0.96 -16.88
C SER A 181 -23.28 -0.62 -16.14
N SER A 182 -22.73 0.59 -16.32
CA SER A 182 -21.56 1.03 -15.57
C SER A 182 -21.89 1.36 -14.10
N VAL A 183 -23.03 2.00 -13.83
CA VAL A 183 -23.53 2.22 -12.45
C VAL A 183 -23.98 0.92 -11.79
N ALA A 184 -24.56 -0.03 -12.53
CA ALA A 184 -24.91 -1.35 -12.01
C ALA A 184 -23.66 -2.19 -11.72
N ALA A 185 -22.65 -2.20 -12.60
CA ALA A 185 -21.37 -2.86 -12.33
C ALA A 185 -20.66 -2.25 -11.12
N LEU A 186 -20.75 -0.94 -10.93
CA LEU A 186 -20.28 -0.23 -9.74
C LEU A 186 -21.10 -0.53 -8.49
N GLY A 187 -22.43 -0.59 -8.61
CA GLY A 187 -23.34 -1.00 -7.54
C GLY A 187 -23.11 -2.45 -7.12
N ILE A 188 -22.73 -3.32 -8.04
CA ILE A 188 -22.32 -4.70 -7.77
C ILE A 188 -20.95 -4.72 -7.10
N ALA A 189 -19.96 -3.93 -7.55
CA ALA A 189 -18.64 -3.90 -6.91
C ALA A 189 -18.68 -3.31 -5.48
N VAL A 190 -19.35 -2.18 -5.29
CA VAL A 190 -19.57 -1.56 -3.97
C VAL A 190 -20.51 -2.41 -3.13
N GLY A 191 -21.51 -3.04 -3.74
CA GLY A 191 -22.41 -3.98 -3.08
C GLY A 191 -21.72 -5.27 -2.65
N LEU A 192 -20.73 -5.78 -3.40
CA LEU A 192 -19.91 -6.93 -3.03
C LEU A 192 -18.95 -6.58 -1.88
N ILE A 193 -18.34 -5.40 -1.90
CA ILE A 193 -17.51 -4.91 -0.79
C ILE A 193 -18.38 -4.65 0.45
N GLY A 194 -19.52 -3.98 0.27
CA GLY A 194 -20.48 -3.70 1.34
C GLY A 194 -21.14 -4.96 1.90
N SER A 195 -21.37 -5.98 1.08
CA SER A 195 -21.88 -7.29 1.50
C SER A 195 -20.79 -8.14 2.18
N ALA A 196 -19.54 -8.07 1.72
CA ALA A 196 -18.41 -8.72 2.40
C ALA A 196 -18.14 -8.10 3.77
N VAL A 197 -18.17 -6.77 3.87
CA VAL A 197 -18.03 -6.03 5.13
C VAL A 197 -19.27 -6.24 6.02
N GLY A 198 -20.48 -6.15 5.46
CA GLY A 198 -21.74 -6.36 6.16
C GLY A 198 -21.91 -7.80 6.67
N GLY A 199 -21.43 -8.79 5.91
CA GLY A 199 -21.34 -10.18 6.31
C GLY A 199 -20.31 -10.41 7.42
N LEU A 200 -19.19 -9.70 7.39
CA LEU A 200 -18.23 -9.69 8.51
C LEU A 200 -18.86 -9.09 9.78
N VAL A 201 -19.59 -7.99 9.64
CA VAL A 201 -20.24 -7.27 10.75
C VAL A 201 -21.41 -8.06 11.33
N SER A 202 -22.21 -8.75 10.51
CA SER A 202 -23.32 -9.58 10.98
C SER A 202 -22.84 -10.83 11.73
N VAL A 203 -21.73 -11.43 11.30
CA VAL A 203 -21.03 -12.48 12.05
C VAL A 203 -20.44 -11.91 13.34
N LEU A 204 -19.95 -10.67 13.35
CA LEU A 204 -19.40 -10.02 14.54
C LEU A 204 -20.45 -9.67 15.61
N ALA A 205 -21.67 -9.31 15.21
CA ALA A 205 -22.72 -8.84 16.11
C ALA A 205 -23.30 -9.91 17.05
N GLY A 206 -23.14 -11.20 16.71
CA GLY A 206 -23.64 -12.32 17.52
C GLY A 206 -22.59 -12.99 18.42
N LEU A 207 -21.33 -12.52 18.43
CA LEU A 207 -20.21 -13.21 19.09
C LEU A 207 -19.63 -12.41 20.27
N PRO A 208 -19.20 -13.08 21.36
CA PRO A 208 -18.51 -12.42 22.46
C PRO A 208 -17.23 -11.71 21.99
N LEU A 209 -16.90 -10.56 22.59
CA LEU A 209 -15.78 -9.69 22.22
C LEU A 209 -14.45 -10.43 21.97
N TRP A 210 -14.19 -11.50 22.72
CA TRP A 210 -12.99 -12.33 22.53
C TRP A 210 -12.96 -13.03 21.16
N LYS A 211 -14.08 -13.59 20.71
CA LYS A 211 -14.18 -14.26 19.41
C LYS A 211 -14.14 -13.26 18.25
N THR A 212 -14.63 -12.04 18.45
CA THR A 212 -14.55 -10.98 17.43
C THR A 212 -13.11 -10.49 17.27
N MET A 213 -12.36 -10.29 18.36
CA MET A 213 -10.92 -9.98 18.30
C MET A 213 -10.11 -11.11 17.65
N ALA A 214 -10.39 -12.37 18.00
CA ALA A 214 -9.75 -13.51 17.35
C ALA A 214 -10.09 -13.60 15.85
N GLY A 215 -11.33 -13.28 15.46
CA GLY A 215 -11.76 -13.21 14.07
C GLY A 215 -11.03 -12.13 13.26
N VAL A 216 -10.90 -10.92 13.82
CA VAL A 216 -10.14 -9.83 13.20
C VAL A 216 -8.67 -10.21 13.05
N LEU A 217 -8.06 -10.80 14.07
CA LEU A 217 -6.68 -11.28 13.99
C LEU A 217 -6.52 -12.37 12.93
N ALA A 218 -7.48 -13.30 12.83
CA ALA A 218 -7.47 -14.37 11.82
C ALA A 218 -7.56 -13.79 10.40
N VAL A 219 -8.43 -12.81 10.15
CA VAL A 219 -8.51 -12.11 8.87
C VAL A 219 -7.18 -11.43 8.54
N ILE A 220 -6.58 -10.74 9.53
CA ILE A 220 -5.27 -10.11 9.34
C ILE A 220 -4.23 -11.14 8.94
N LEU A 221 -4.16 -12.26 9.65
CA LEU A 221 -3.19 -13.32 9.40
C LEU A 221 -3.40 -14.00 8.04
N ILE A 222 -4.65 -14.23 7.62
CA ILE A 222 -4.97 -14.84 6.32
C ILE A 222 -4.56 -13.92 5.17
N VAL A 223 -4.78 -12.61 5.31
CA VAL A 223 -4.42 -11.63 4.28
C VAL A 223 -2.91 -11.37 4.24
N SER A 224 -2.24 -11.23 5.39
CA SER A 224 -0.82 -10.89 5.47
C SER A 224 0.12 -12.10 5.41
N GLY A 225 -0.32 -13.26 5.92
CA GLY A 225 0.48 -14.47 6.09
C GLY A 225 1.14 -14.97 4.81
N PRO A 226 0.38 -15.18 3.71
CA PRO A 226 0.95 -15.64 2.44
C PRO A 226 2.02 -14.69 1.89
N SER A 227 1.79 -13.38 2.01
CA SER A 227 2.74 -12.35 1.56
C SER A 227 4.05 -12.39 2.36
N MET A 228 3.96 -12.56 3.68
CA MET A 228 5.12 -12.70 4.55
C MET A 228 5.92 -13.96 4.24
N ILE A 229 5.24 -15.10 4.04
CA ILE A 229 5.89 -16.39 3.72
C ILE A 229 6.65 -16.28 2.39
N LEU A 230 6.01 -15.76 1.34
CA LEU A 230 6.65 -15.56 0.04
C LEU A 230 7.87 -14.65 0.15
N THR A 231 7.74 -13.55 0.89
CA THR A 231 8.83 -12.59 1.10
C THR A 231 9.97 -13.19 1.91
N TRP A 232 9.67 -14.03 2.90
CA TRP A 232 10.68 -14.75 3.67
C TRP A 232 11.53 -15.66 2.79
N PHE A 233 10.92 -16.39 1.85
CA PHE A 233 11.65 -17.19 0.86
C PHE A 233 12.50 -16.31 -0.07
N LYS A 234 11.95 -15.19 -0.56
CA LYS A 234 12.70 -14.24 -1.40
C LYS A 234 13.92 -13.67 -0.67
N LEU A 235 13.76 -13.24 0.58
CA LEU A 235 14.82 -12.64 1.39
C LEU A 235 15.95 -13.63 1.72
N ARG A 236 15.63 -14.92 1.90
CA ARG A 236 16.62 -15.99 2.08
C ARG A 236 17.28 -16.46 0.79
N ALA A 237 16.62 -16.22 -0.34
CA ALA A 237 17.14 -16.53 -1.67
C ALA A 237 17.95 -15.39 -2.29
N ARG A 238 18.23 -14.30 -1.55
CA ARG A 238 19.08 -13.20 -2.00
C ARG A 238 20.50 -13.68 -2.27
N ASP A 239 21.04 -13.25 -3.39
CA ASP A 239 22.35 -13.66 -3.88
C ASP A 239 23.09 -12.46 -4.48
N LEU A 240 24.29 -12.15 -3.99
CA LEU A 240 25.11 -11.04 -4.49
C LEU A 240 25.90 -11.41 -5.76
N ALA A 241 26.00 -12.69 -6.11
CA ALA A 241 26.80 -13.13 -7.26
C ALA A 241 26.33 -12.50 -8.60
N PRO A 242 25.02 -12.42 -8.92
CA PRO A 242 24.58 -11.76 -10.14
C PRO A 242 24.89 -10.25 -10.19
N ILE A 243 24.93 -9.57 -9.04
CA ILE A 243 25.31 -8.16 -8.96
C ILE A 243 26.81 -8.01 -9.24
N LEU A 244 27.64 -8.82 -8.60
CA LEU A 244 29.08 -8.78 -8.81
C LEU A 244 29.48 -9.17 -10.24
N ASN A 245 28.85 -10.19 -10.81
CA ASN A 245 29.04 -10.57 -12.21
C ASN A 245 28.65 -9.45 -13.17
N ALA A 246 27.62 -8.68 -12.84
CA ALA A 246 27.22 -7.50 -13.61
C ALA A 246 28.23 -6.33 -13.49
N CYS A 247 28.96 -6.23 -12.38
CA CYS A 247 30.10 -5.32 -12.20
C CYS A 247 31.41 -5.84 -12.84
N GLY A 248 31.38 -6.97 -13.55
CA GLY A 248 32.57 -7.57 -14.18
C GLY A 248 33.42 -8.45 -13.26
N TRP A 249 32.98 -8.74 -12.04
CA TRP A 249 33.65 -9.70 -11.14
C TRP A 249 33.28 -11.11 -11.55
N ALA A 250 34.24 -12.00 -11.82
CA ALA A 250 33.95 -13.37 -12.25
C ALA A 250 33.62 -14.34 -11.09
N VAL A 251 32.48 -14.15 -10.43
CA VAL A 251 32.07 -14.95 -9.26
C VAL A 251 31.16 -16.11 -9.67
N ASN A 252 31.69 -17.34 -9.57
CA ASN A 252 30.96 -18.56 -9.93
C ASN A 252 30.16 -19.20 -8.78
N ARG A 253 30.26 -18.66 -7.56
CA ARG A 253 29.57 -19.20 -6.37
C ARG A 253 28.41 -18.27 -5.96
N ARG A 254 27.31 -18.87 -5.50
CA ARG A 254 26.20 -18.13 -4.86
C ARG A 254 26.67 -17.48 -3.56
N LEU A 255 26.53 -16.17 -3.45
CA LEU A 255 26.88 -15.36 -2.30
C LEU A 255 25.60 -14.95 -1.57
N ARG A 256 25.08 -15.87 -0.77
CA ARG A 256 23.86 -15.65 0.01
C ARG A 256 24.19 -14.99 1.33
N PHE A 257 23.36 -14.04 1.74
CA PHE A 257 23.48 -13.39 3.05
C PHE A 257 22.18 -13.49 3.84
N SER A 258 22.33 -13.60 5.16
CA SER A 258 21.19 -13.70 6.07
C SER A 258 20.46 -12.36 6.23
N LEU A 259 19.25 -12.41 6.78
CA LEU A 259 18.51 -11.20 7.17
C LEU A 259 19.27 -10.34 8.18
N LYS A 260 20.01 -10.97 9.10
CA LYS A 260 20.82 -10.26 10.10
C LYS A 260 21.97 -9.51 9.44
N LEU A 261 22.70 -10.19 8.54
CA LEU A 261 23.77 -9.56 7.78
C LEU A 261 23.25 -8.45 6.86
N GLY A 262 22.07 -8.65 6.24
CA GLY A 262 21.42 -7.61 5.46
C GLY A 262 21.09 -6.32 6.24
N ARG A 263 20.82 -6.40 7.55
CA ARG A 263 20.62 -5.20 8.37
C ARG A 263 21.91 -4.43 8.65
N LEU A 264 23.07 -5.07 8.51
CA LEU A 264 24.37 -4.38 8.64
C LEU A 264 24.71 -3.59 7.37
N PHE A 265 24.19 -4.04 6.21
CA PHE A 265 24.39 -3.35 4.94
C PHE A 265 23.45 -2.17 4.70
N THR A 266 22.33 -2.12 5.42
CA THR A 266 21.42 -0.98 5.38
C THR A 266 20.95 -0.68 6.80
N SER A 267 21.46 0.38 7.40
CA SER A 267 21.00 0.86 8.71
C SER A 267 19.89 1.89 8.53
N GLU A 268 18.82 1.76 9.31
CA GLU A 268 17.74 2.75 9.41
C GLU A 268 18.17 3.86 10.38
N ALA A 269 17.71 5.09 10.16
CA ALA A 269 18.00 6.21 11.04
C ALA A 269 17.35 5.95 12.42
N GLU A 270 18.19 5.85 13.44
CA GLU A 270 17.77 5.76 14.82
C GLU A 270 17.85 7.15 15.46
N LEU A 271 16.96 7.42 16.42
CA LEU A 271 17.05 8.65 17.20
C LEU A 271 18.36 8.63 18.01
N PRO A 272 19.07 9.77 18.13
CA PRO A 272 20.28 9.83 18.93
C PRO A 272 19.95 9.51 20.40
N GLN A 273 20.95 8.98 21.12
CA GLN A 273 20.80 8.65 22.53
C GLN A 273 20.34 9.90 23.30
N ASN A 274 19.24 9.77 24.06
CA ASN A 274 18.55 10.82 24.83
C ASN A 274 17.62 11.76 24.06
N ALA A 275 17.34 11.55 22.77
CA ALA A 275 16.27 12.28 22.10
C ALA A 275 14.89 11.70 22.47
N ALA A 276 13.99 12.56 22.96
CA ALA A 276 12.58 12.23 23.18
C ALA A 276 11.75 12.63 21.95
N ARG A 277 10.74 11.83 21.62
CA ARG A 277 9.74 12.21 20.62
C ARG A 277 8.70 13.10 21.29
N GLU A 278 8.62 14.34 20.86
CA GLU A 278 7.53 15.22 21.27
C GLU A 278 6.27 14.83 20.47
N LEU A 279 5.22 14.41 21.18
CA LEU A 279 3.93 14.05 20.59
C LEU A 279 3.10 15.28 20.20
N LYS A 280 3.51 16.47 20.64
CA LYS A 280 2.83 17.72 20.39
C LYS A 280 3.55 18.44 19.26
N ASP A 281 3.04 18.29 18.05
CA ASP A 281 3.50 19.07 16.91
C ASP A 281 2.93 20.50 17.02
N PRO A 282 3.76 21.54 17.19
CA PRO A 282 3.30 22.93 17.27
C PRO A 282 2.75 23.46 15.94
N TYR A 283 2.98 22.77 14.81
CA TYR A 283 2.54 23.17 13.47
C TYR A 283 1.49 22.24 12.87
N ALA A 284 0.91 21.31 13.64
CA ALA A 284 -0.18 20.48 13.15
C ALA A 284 -1.39 21.37 12.81
N ASP A 285 -1.87 21.29 11.57
CA ASP A 285 -3.14 21.90 11.17
C ASP A 285 -4.23 21.49 12.16
N ASP A 286 -5.01 22.47 12.68
CA ASP A 286 -6.12 22.23 13.61
C ASP A 286 -7.29 21.54 12.88
N THR A 287 -7.06 20.27 12.56
CA THR A 287 -8.03 19.34 11.99
C THR A 287 -8.78 18.61 13.09
N SER A 288 -8.55 18.98 14.36
CA SER A 288 -9.18 18.38 15.53
C SER A 288 -10.69 18.51 15.45
N THR A 289 -11.20 19.69 15.06
CA THR A 289 -12.64 19.93 14.86
C THR A 289 -13.23 19.09 13.72
N ARG A 290 -12.55 19.01 12.57
CA ARG A 290 -12.97 18.16 11.45
C ARG A 290 -12.98 16.68 11.83
N ASN A 291 -11.93 16.20 12.48
CA ASN A 291 -11.80 14.81 12.86
C ASN A 291 -12.76 14.44 14.00
N THR A 292 -13.03 15.34 14.94
CA THR A 292 -14.05 15.15 15.98
C THR A 292 -15.46 15.11 15.38
N VAL A 293 -15.78 15.98 14.41
CA VAL A 293 -17.08 15.92 13.70
C VAL A 293 -17.21 14.63 12.88
N ILE A 294 -16.18 14.22 12.14
CA ILE A 294 -16.19 12.97 11.37
C ILE A 294 -16.31 11.76 12.30
N THR A 295 -15.58 11.74 13.42
CA THR A 295 -15.66 10.64 14.39
C THR A 295 -17.02 10.59 15.08
N LEU A 296 -17.61 11.74 15.44
CA LEU A 296 -18.98 11.79 15.97
C LEU A 296 -20.01 11.31 14.94
N LEU A 297 -19.89 11.70 13.67
CA LEU A 297 -20.76 11.22 12.61
C LEU A 297 -20.60 9.72 12.37
N ALA A 298 -19.38 9.21 12.37
CA ALA A 298 -19.11 7.78 12.25
C ALA A 298 -19.68 7.01 13.46
N LEU A 299 -19.50 7.53 14.68
CA LEU A 299 -20.05 6.94 15.89
C LEU A 299 -21.58 6.94 15.87
N ALA A 300 -22.20 8.05 15.45
CA ALA A 300 -23.65 8.14 15.29
C ALA A 300 -24.18 7.15 14.23
N ALA A 301 -23.46 6.99 13.10
CA ALA A 301 -23.80 6.01 12.08
C ALA A 301 -23.68 4.56 12.59
N ILE A 302 -22.66 4.26 13.40
CA ILE A 302 -22.48 2.95 14.04
C ILE A 302 -23.60 2.70 15.06
N VAL A 303 -23.94 3.67 15.90
CA VAL A 303 -25.04 3.56 16.87
C VAL A 303 -26.38 3.38 16.14
N ALA A 304 -26.64 4.13 15.07
CA ALA A 304 -27.82 3.96 14.25
C ALA A 304 -27.89 2.59 13.57
N ALA A 305 -26.75 2.08 13.07
CA ALA A 305 -26.65 0.74 12.49
C ALA A 305 -26.88 -0.36 13.54
N LEU A 306 -26.34 -0.22 14.75
CA LEU A 306 -26.55 -1.16 15.85
C LEU A 306 -27.99 -1.11 16.41
N TRP A 307 -28.63 0.06 16.36
CA TRP A 307 -30.05 0.22 16.67
C TRP A 307 -30.93 -0.44 15.59
N LEU A 308 -30.62 -0.23 14.31
CA LEU A 308 -31.26 -0.94 13.18
C LEU A 308 -31.02 -2.45 13.22
N ALA A 309 -29.90 -2.92 13.78
CA ALA A 309 -29.63 -4.34 13.97
C ALA A 309 -30.33 -4.94 15.21
N GLY A 310 -30.99 -4.14 16.06
CA GLY A 310 -31.73 -4.59 17.24
C GLY A 310 -30.86 -4.98 18.43
N VAL A 311 -29.56 -4.68 18.41
CA VAL A 311 -28.62 -5.06 19.49
C VAL A 311 -28.77 -4.13 20.72
N LEU A 312 -29.21 -2.88 20.52
CA LEU A 312 -29.42 -1.92 21.61
C LEU A 312 -30.78 -2.04 22.32
N ASP A 313 -31.70 -2.90 21.87
CA ASP A 313 -33.04 -3.02 22.47
C ASP A 313 -33.01 -3.49 23.93
N HIS A 314 -31.91 -4.12 24.38
CA HIS A 314 -31.72 -4.57 25.76
C HIS A 314 -31.22 -3.46 26.71
N ALA A 315 -30.64 -2.38 26.18
CA ALA A 315 -30.02 -1.30 26.96
C ALA A 315 -30.79 0.03 26.90
N LEU A 316 -31.78 0.16 26.01
CA LEU A 316 -32.56 1.38 25.81
C LEU A 316 -33.90 1.39 26.56
N PRO A 317 -34.35 2.54 27.08
CA PRO A 317 -35.68 2.70 27.67
C PRO A 317 -36.77 2.47 26.61
N GLY A 318 -37.95 2.01 27.05
CA GLY A 318 -39.01 1.45 26.19
C GLY A 318 -39.47 2.32 25.01
N CYS A 319 -39.31 3.65 25.08
CA CYS A 319 -39.65 4.61 24.04
C CYS A 319 -38.72 4.61 22.81
N LEU A 320 -37.53 4.00 22.92
CA LEU A 320 -36.54 3.92 21.83
C LEU A 320 -36.37 2.49 21.31
N LYS A 321 -37.17 1.53 21.79
CA LYS A 321 -37.13 0.15 21.30
C LYS A 321 -37.76 0.07 19.91
N ARG A 322 -37.20 -0.77 19.05
CA ARG A 322 -37.74 -0.94 17.69
C ARG A 322 -39.03 -1.75 17.74
N GLU A 323 -40.18 -1.11 17.56
CA GLU A 323 -41.42 -1.83 17.28
C GLU A 323 -41.32 -2.48 15.89
N ARG A 324 -41.27 -3.82 15.86
CA ARG A 324 -41.45 -4.54 14.60
C ARG A 324 -42.90 -4.33 14.17
N PRO A 325 -43.18 -3.85 12.94
CA PRO A 325 -44.56 -3.77 12.46
C PRO A 325 -45.15 -5.18 12.52
N ALA A 326 -46.24 -5.33 13.27
CA ALA A 326 -46.89 -6.61 13.49
C ALA A 326 -47.33 -7.19 12.15
N CYS A 327 -46.71 -8.29 11.75
CA CYS A 327 -47.22 -9.10 10.65
C CYS A 327 -48.47 -9.81 11.19
N THR A 328 -49.64 -9.21 10.96
CA THR A 328 -50.93 -9.86 11.24
C THR A 328 -51.08 -11.03 10.28
N VAL A 329 -50.83 -12.25 10.78
CA VAL A 329 -51.22 -13.48 10.10
C VAL A 329 -52.72 -13.64 10.36
N PRO A 330 -53.58 -13.73 9.32
CA PRO A 330 -55.01 -13.96 9.56
C PRO A 330 -55.19 -15.37 10.15
N THR A 331 -55.79 -15.42 11.34
CA THR A 331 -56.22 -16.66 11.99
C THR A 331 -57.27 -17.33 11.12
N VAL A 332 -56.95 -18.51 10.58
CA VAL A 332 -57.93 -19.38 9.93
C VAL A 332 -58.81 -19.97 11.03
N GLU A 333 -60.07 -19.56 11.04
CA GLU A 333 -61.13 -20.09 11.90
C GLU A 333 -61.49 -21.52 11.45
N ALA A 334 -61.26 -22.50 12.31
CA ALA A 334 -61.66 -23.89 12.06
C ALA A 334 -63.14 -24.08 12.44
N PRO A 335 -64.03 -24.52 11.53
CA PRO A 335 -65.40 -24.81 11.89
C PRO A 335 -65.52 -26.17 12.59
N ALA A 336 -66.42 -26.19 13.58
CA ALA A 336 -66.63 -27.20 14.60
C ALA A 336 -67.12 -28.56 14.09
N THR A 337 -66.70 -29.63 14.78
CA THR A 337 -67.24 -30.99 14.67
C THR A 337 -68.61 -31.05 15.33
N PRO A 338 -69.67 -31.58 14.68
CA PRO A 338 -70.96 -31.76 15.35
C PRO A 338 -70.94 -33.00 16.25
N ALA A 339 -71.63 -32.86 17.38
CA ALA A 339 -71.75 -33.83 18.46
C ALA A 339 -72.51 -35.11 18.05
N ALA A 340 -72.07 -36.23 18.62
CA ALA A 340 -72.80 -37.49 18.62
C ALA A 340 -74.02 -37.40 19.55
N ALA A 341 -75.17 -37.89 19.08
CA ALA A 341 -76.28 -38.30 19.94
C ALA A 341 -77.00 -39.51 19.31
N SER A 342 -77.05 -40.59 20.11
CA SER A 342 -78.01 -41.71 20.15
C SER A 342 -78.50 -42.34 18.84
#